data_AF-A0A969H6G5-F1
#
_entry.id   AF-A0A969H6G5-F1
#
_cell.length_a   1.000
_cell.length_b   1.000
_cell.length_c   1.000
_cell.angle_alpha   90.00
_cell.angle_beta   90.00
_cell.angle_gamma   90.00
#
_symmetry.space_group_name_H-M   'P 1'
#
loop_
_entity.id
_entity.type
_entity.pdbx_description
1 polymer ?
#
loop_
_entity_poly.entity_id
_entity_poly.type
_entity_poly.pdbx_seq_one_letter_code
_entity_poly.pdbx_strand_id
1 'polypeptide(L)'
;MGIDHGLDKALILKVQAELFNIFEELKKFIPQYGKFYRPVRYEDIDRKQVNQIIELVAKEDKAAIEQAIPLMRQLLSGLNFPDFDDKIFEAQVPGGMLSNLYNQLKEMGQLELMDLVLAEIPQVRADAGYVPLVTPTSQIIGSQAAFNVMNGRYELISEPFKMIFRGEFGRTPAPVNPEVAALVLEPGDEIRHYRAASYLLPVLEDQYDLPYVKTHKDLLLHLLFGQSAEAFLQKKYGLS
;
A
#
# COMPACT_ATOMS: atom_id res chain seq x y z
N MET A 1 21.34 9.23 25.29
CA MET A 1 21.02 10.37 24.40
C MET A 1 20.63 11.65 25.13
N GLY A 2 20.09 11.69 26.36
CA GLY A 2 19.88 12.98 27.06
C GLY A 2 19.04 14.01 26.29
N ILE A 3 18.30 13.54 25.28
CA ILE A 3 17.40 14.36 24.47
C ILE A 3 16.15 14.54 25.32
N ASP A 4 15.89 15.78 25.74
CA ASP A 4 14.61 16.16 26.28
C ASP A 4 13.59 16.10 25.14
N HIS A 5 12.83 15.02 25.13
CA HIS A 5 11.80 14.76 24.14
C HIS A 5 10.49 15.53 24.45
N GLY A 6 10.39 16.21 25.60
CA GLY A 6 9.13 16.83 26.06
C GLY A 6 8.00 15.82 26.37
N LEU A 7 8.26 14.52 26.20
CA LEU A 7 7.32 13.44 26.43
C LEU A 7 7.19 13.10 27.93
N ASP A 8 5.95 13.10 28.42
CA ASP A 8 5.61 12.56 29.74
C ASP A 8 5.59 11.03 29.69
N LYS A 9 6.65 10.42 30.25
CA LYS A 9 6.80 8.97 30.33
C LYS A 9 5.68 8.30 31.12
N ALA A 10 5.17 8.94 32.17
CA ALA A 10 4.10 8.39 32.98
C ALA A 10 2.77 8.36 32.20
N LEU A 11 2.51 9.40 31.40
CA LEU A 11 1.36 9.44 30.51
C LEU A 11 1.45 8.37 29.42
N ILE A 12 2.63 8.20 28.79
CA ILE A 12 2.85 7.15 27.77
C ILE A 12 2.54 5.76 28.33
N LEU A 13 3.01 5.45 29.53
CA LEU A 13 2.75 4.14 30.16
C LEU A 13 1.25 3.93 30.46
N LYS A 14 0.53 4.99 30.86
CA LYS A 14 -0.94 4.92 31.05
C LYS A 14 -1.67 4.67 29.73
N VAL A 15 -1.30 5.39 28.68
CA VAL A 15 -1.87 5.21 27.32
C VAL A 15 -1.58 3.80 26.82
N GLN A 16 -0.35 3.30 27.01
CA GLN A 16 0.02 1.94 26.62
C GLN A 16 -0.81 0.88 27.35
N ALA A 17 -1.02 1.03 28.66
CA ALA A 17 -1.85 0.12 29.44
C ALA A 17 -3.30 0.09 28.91
N GLU A 18 -3.87 1.25 28.57
CA GLU A 18 -5.20 1.33 28.00
C GLU A 18 -5.29 0.70 26.60
N LEU A 19 -4.30 0.94 25.74
CA LEU A 19 -4.22 0.30 24.42
C LEU A 19 -4.13 -1.22 24.54
N PHE A 20 -3.48 -1.74 25.59
CA PHE A 20 -3.42 -3.18 25.84
C PHE A 20 -4.77 -3.73 26.29
N ASN A 21 -5.53 -2.99 27.12
CA ASN A 21 -6.89 -3.38 27.48
C ASN A 21 -7.80 -3.45 26.23
N ILE A 22 -7.77 -2.41 25.38
CA ILE A 22 -8.52 -2.37 24.12
C ILE A 22 -8.11 -3.54 23.21
N PHE A 23 -6.80 -3.82 23.10
CA PHE A 23 -6.31 -4.95 22.34
C PHE A 23 -6.88 -6.27 22.86
N GLU A 24 -6.88 -6.49 24.18
CA GLU A 24 -7.41 -7.71 24.80
C GLU A 24 -8.91 -7.92 24.53
N GLU A 25 -9.69 -6.84 24.49
CA GLU A 25 -11.11 -6.88 24.12
C GLU A 25 -11.33 -7.24 22.65
N LEU A 26 -10.49 -6.70 21.77
CA LEU A 26 -10.65 -6.82 20.32
C LEU A 26 -9.94 -8.04 19.70
N LYS A 27 -9.00 -8.67 20.40
CA LYS A 27 -8.13 -9.72 19.84
C LYS A 27 -8.87 -10.87 19.16
N LYS A 28 -10.06 -11.23 19.67
CA LYS A 28 -10.91 -12.30 19.10
C LYS A 28 -11.46 -11.97 17.71
N PHE A 29 -11.48 -10.70 17.33
CA PHE A 29 -11.93 -10.22 16.03
C PHE A 29 -10.77 -9.98 15.06
N ILE A 30 -9.52 -10.14 15.50
CA ILE A 30 -8.33 -9.94 14.66
C ILE A 30 -7.99 -11.29 13.98
N PRO A 31 -8.16 -11.43 12.65
CA PRO A 31 -8.00 -12.72 11.97
C PRO A 31 -6.59 -13.32 12.06
N GLN A 32 -5.59 -12.47 12.29
CA GLN A 32 -4.17 -12.86 12.38
C GLN A 32 -3.63 -12.86 13.83
N TYR A 33 -4.51 -12.76 14.83
CA TYR A 33 -4.10 -12.79 16.23
C TYR A 33 -3.29 -14.06 16.55
N GLY A 34 -2.14 -13.89 17.19
CA GLY A 34 -1.24 -14.98 17.59
C GLY A 34 -0.34 -15.54 16.48
N LYS A 35 -0.42 -15.03 15.24
CA LYS A 35 0.45 -15.50 14.14
C LYS A 35 1.70 -14.64 13.93
N PHE A 36 1.53 -13.33 13.75
CA PHE A 36 2.64 -12.44 13.34
C PHE A 36 2.79 -11.19 14.21
N TYR A 37 1.85 -10.93 15.11
CA TYR A 37 1.87 -9.72 15.92
C TYR A 37 1.28 -9.97 17.31
N ARG A 38 2.05 -9.59 18.33
CA ARG A 38 1.61 -9.46 19.72
C ARG A 38 2.02 -8.08 20.23
N PRO A 39 1.29 -7.48 21.18
CA PRO A 39 1.79 -6.30 21.87
C PRO A 39 3.15 -6.57 22.51
N VAL A 40 4.12 -5.70 22.23
CA VAL A 40 5.49 -5.77 22.77
C VAL A 40 5.56 -4.94 24.05
N ARG A 41 6.02 -5.56 25.15
CA ARG A 41 6.23 -4.89 26.44
C ARG A 41 7.64 -4.36 26.55
N TYR A 42 7.86 -3.49 27.52
CA TYR A 42 9.20 -3.00 27.82
C TYR A 42 10.14 -4.14 28.22
N GLU A 43 9.65 -5.12 28.99
CA GLU A 43 10.42 -6.29 29.42
C GLU A 43 10.79 -7.25 28.28
N ASP A 44 10.07 -7.23 27.16
CA ASP A 44 10.32 -8.11 26.01
C ASP A 44 11.56 -7.70 25.20
N ILE A 45 12.07 -6.48 25.39
CA ILE A 45 13.11 -5.88 24.55
C ILE A 45 14.49 -6.05 25.18
N ASP A 46 15.41 -6.70 24.48
CA ASP A 46 16.83 -6.71 24.87
C ASP A 46 17.45 -5.31 24.70
N ARG A 47 17.49 -4.55 25.79
CA ARG A 47 18.01 -3.18 25.82
C ARG A 47 19.51 -3.11 25.56
N LYS A 48 20.28 -4.17 25.83
CA LYS A 48 21.71 -4.20 25.53
C LYS A 48 21.91 -4.25 24.02
N GLN A 49 21.16 -5.13 23.36
CA GLN A 49 21.18 -5.23 21.90
C GLN A 49 20.70 -3.93 21.23
N VAL A 50 19.63 -3.31 21.74
CA VAL A 50 19.14 -2.01 21.24
C VAL A 50 20.21 -0.92 21.36
N ASN A 51 20.90 -0.82 22.50
CA ASN A 51 21.97 0.18 22.67
C ASN A 51 23.13 -0.06 21.69
N GLN A 52 23.52 -1.31 21.47
CA GLN A 52 24.55 -1.67 20.49
C GLN A 52 24.15 -1.25 19.06
N ILE A 53 22.89 -1.50 18.67
CA ILE A 53 22.36 -1.06 17.38
C ILE A 53 22.43 0.47 17.25
N ILE A 54 21.99 1.20 18.27
CA ILE A 54 22.02 2.67 18.28
C ILE A 54 23.46 3.20 18.15
N GLU A 55 24.40 2.62 18.89
CA GLU A 55 25.82 3.01 18.83
C GLU A 55 26.43 2.77 17.45
N LEU A 56 26.03 1.70 16.75
CA LEU A 56 26.48 1.45 15.38
C LEU A 56 25.85 2.43 14.39
N VAL A 57 24.53 2.65 14.48
CA VAL A 57 23.80 3.55 13.57
C VAL A 57 24.27 5.00 13.73
N ALA A 58 24.56 5.44 14.95
CA ALA A 58 24.99 6.82 15.22
C ALA A 58 26.37 7.18 14.62
N LYS A 59 27.13 6.19 14.11
CA LYS A 59 28.40 6.44 13.41
C LYS A 59 28.19 6.90 11.96
N GLU A 60 27.00 6.71 11.41
CA GLU A 60 26.63 7.10 10.04
C GLU A 60 27.55 6.53 8.95
N ASP A 61 28.26 5.44 9.25
CA ASP A 61 29.18 4.78 8.33
C ASP A 61 28.61 3.45 7.80
N LYS A 62 28.92 3.16 6.52
CA LYS A 62 28.38 1.99 5.83
C LYS A 62 28.74 0.68 6.54
N ALA A 63 29.96 0.54 7.04
CA ALA A 63 30.42 -0.70 7.67
C ALA A 63 29.76 -0.94 9.04
N ALA A 64 29.47 0.12 9.81
CA ALA A 64 28.70 0.02 11.04
C ALA A 64 27.23 -0.26 10.77
N ILE A 65 26.64 0.30 9.71
CA ILE A 65 25.28 -0.04 9.28
C ILE A 65 25.20 -1.53 8.90
N GLU A 66 26.17 -2.04 8.13
CA GLU A 66 26.26 -3.46 7.76
C GLU A 66 26.36 -4.37 9.01
N GLN A 67 27.00 -3.91 10.08
CA GLN A 67 27.04 -4.63 11.37
C GLN A 67 25.74 -4.49 12.18
N ALA A 68 25.02 -3.37 12.05
CA ALA A 68 23.77 -3.12 12.79
C ALA A 68 22.61 -3.95 12.25
N ILE A 69 22.58 -4.21 10.93
CA ILE A 69 21.51 -4.96 10.25
C ILE A 69 21.25 -6.33 10.90
N PRO A 70 22.22 -7.25 11.04
CA PRO A 70 21.95 -8.58 11.61
C PRO A 70 21.46 -8.51 13.07
N LEU A 71 21.97 -7.55 13.86
CA LEU A 71 21.52 -7.34 15.24
C LEU A 71 20.06 -6.87 15.28
N MET A 72 19.69 -5.93 14.42
CA MET A 72 18.31 -5.45 14.30
C MET A 72 17.36 -6.57 13.84
N ARG A 73 17.80 -7.40 12.89
CA ARG A 73 17.00 -8.54 12.42
C ARG A 73 16.79 -9.59 13.50
N GLN A 74 17.83 -9.91 14.26
CA GLN A 74 17.74 -10.85 15.38
C GLN A 74 16.80 -10.32 16.47
N LEU A 75 16.89 -9.03 16.82
CA LEU A 75 16.00 -8.40 17.78
C LEU A 75 14.53 -8.52 17.35
N LEU A 76 14.22 -8.18 16.09
CA LEU A 76 12.85 -8.20 15.56
C LEU A 76 12.33 -9.64 15.42
N SER A 77 13.15 -10.58 15.00
CA SER A 77 12.82 -12.02 14.97
C SER A 77 12.49 -12.55 16.37
N GLY A 78 13.26 -12.18 17.40
CA GLY A 78 12.98 -12.53 18.79
C GLY A 78 11.67 -11.94 19.34
N LEU A 79 11.12 -10.92 18.68
CA LEU A 79 9.82 -10.32 18.99
C LEU A 79 8.68 -10.86 18.11
N ASN A 80 8.92 -11.96 17.37
CA ASN A 80 7.98 -12.59 16.44
C ASN A 80 7.55 -11.69 15.27
N PHE A 81 8.38 -10.71 14.87
CA PHE A 81 8.15 -10.04 13.60
C PHE A 81 8.40 -11.02 12.44
N PRO A 82 7.71 -10.86 11.30
CA PRO A 82 7.99 -11.63 10.09
C PRO A 82 9.45 -11.54 9.66
N ASP A 83 9.93 -12.59 8.99
CA ASP A 83 11.28 -12.60 8.42
C ASP A 83 11.47 -11.48 7.40
N PHE A 84 12.71 -11.01 7.29
CA PHE A 84 13.08 -9.96 6.35
C PHE A 84 13.19 -10.52 4.94
N ASP A 85 12.53 -9.86 3.99
CA ASP A 85 12.66 -10.17 2.57
C ASP A 85 13.56 -9.14 1.89
N ASP A 86 14.84 -9.47 1.76
CA ASP A 86 15.82 -8.59 1.09
C ASP A 86 15.57 -8.43 -0.41
N LYS A 87 14.75 -9.32 -1.00
CA LYS A 87 14.32 -9.19 -2.38
C LYS A 87 13.53 -7.90 -2.59
N ILE A 88 12.96 -7.28 -1.54
CA ILE A 88 12.30 -5.98 -1.66
C ILE A 88 13.28 -4.88 -2.10
N PHE A 89 14.54 -4.94 -1.67
CA PHE A 89 15.56 -3.95 -2.02
C PHE A 89 16.06 -4.16 -3.46
N GLU A 90 16.04 -5.39 -3.94
CA GLU A 90 16.40 -5.74 -5.32
C GLU A 90 15.24 -5.48 -6.30
N ALA A 91 14.04 -5.95 -5.96
CA ALA A 91 12.86 -5.89 -6.82
C ALA A 91 12.14 -4.53 -6.76
N GLN A 92 12.34 -3.74 -5.70
CA GLN A 92 11.59 -2.51 -5.40
C GLN A 92 10.06 -2.72 -5.31
N VAL A 93 9.58 -3.97 -5.20
CA VAL A 93 8.16 -4.34 -5.17
C VAL A 93 7.69 -4.43 -3.71
N PRO A 94 6.72 -3.61 -3.26
CA PRO A 94 6.17 -3.72 -1.91
C PRO A 94 5.64 -5.13 -1.62
N GLY A 95 5.87 -5.66 -0.40
CA GLY A 95 5.45 -7.02 -0.05
C GLY A 95 3.94 -7.30 -0.23
N GLY A 96 3.09 -6.29 0.01
CA GLY A 96 1.64 -6.40 -0.26
C GLY A 96 1.29 -6.50 -1.74
N MET A 97 2.04 -5.80 -2.61
CA MET A 97 1.91 -5.92 -4.06
C MET A 97 2.37 -7.30 -4.54
N LEU A 98 3.50 -7.78 -4.03
CA LEU A 98 4.04 -9.11 -4.34
C LEU A 98 3.06 -10.23 -3.97
N SER A 99 2.52 -10.18 -2.75
CA SER A 99 1.56 -11.19 -2.26
C SER A 99 0.29 -11.23 -3.11
N ASN A 100 -0.22 -10.05 -3.53
CA ASN A 100 -1.40 -9.97 -4.38
C ASN A 100 -1.13 -10.51 -5.79
N LEU A 101 -0.02 -10.11 -6.41
CA LEU A 101 0.37 -10.61 -7.73
C LEU A 101 0.58 -12.13 -7.72
N TYR A 102 1.19 -12.66 -6.65
CA TYR A 102 1.35 -14.10 -6.47
C TYR A 102 0.01 -14.82 -6.44
N ASN A 103 -0.94 -14.33 -5.65
CA ASN A 103 -2.27 -14.95 -5.59
C ASN A 103 -3.01 -14.86 -6.92
N GLN A 104 -2.92 -13.72 -7.63
CA GLN A 104 -3.51 -13.55 -8.96
C GLN A 104 -2.94 -14.55 -9.97
N LEU A 105 -1.61 -14.65 -10.08
CA LEU A 105 -0.96 -15.60 -10.99
C LEU A 105 -1.27 -17.05 -10.59
N LYS A 106 -1.37 -17.35 -9.29
CA LYS A 106 -1.77 -18.66 -8.80
C LYS A 106 -3.19 -19.04 -9.19
N GLU A 107 -4.14 -18.13 -9.04
CA GLU A 107 -5.54 -18.35 -9.45
C GLU A 107 -5.67 -18.57 -10.96
N MET A 108 -4.80 -17.93 -11.75
CA MET A 108 -4.71 -18.11 -13.20
C MET A 108 -3.91 -19.37 -13.62
N GLY A 109 -3.27 -20.05 -12.67
CA GLY A 109 -2.41 -21.21 -12.95
C GLY A 109 -1.11 -20.86 -13.68
N GLN A 110 -0.60 -19.63 -13.55
CA GLN A 110 0.57 -19.10 -14.25
C GLN A 110 1.67 -18.60 -13.30
N LEU A 111 1.90 -19.31 -12.19
CA LEU A 111 2.92 -18.93 -11.20
C LEU A 111 4.35 -18.93 -11.77
N GLU A 112 4.61 -19.74 -12.79
CA GLU A 112 5.89 -19.80 -13.49
C GLU A 112 6.30 -18.48 -14.14
N LEU A 113 5.34 -17.58 -14.39
CA LEU A 113 5.61 -16.27 -14.97
C LEU A 113 6.07 -15.23 -13.94
N MET A 114 6.05 -15.55 -12.64
CA MET A 114 6.33 -14.59 -11.57
C MET A 114 7.67 -13.87 -11.76
N ASP A 115 8.75 -14.60 -12.03
CA ASP A 115 10.08 -14.00 -12.17
C ASP A 115 10.16 -13.04 -13.38
N LEU A 116 9.45 -13.36 -14.47
CA LEU A 116 9.34 -12.49 -15.64
C LEU A 116 8.53 -11.22 -15.32
N VAL A 117 7.44 -11.34 -14.56
CA VAL A 117 6.65 -10.19 -14.11
C VAL A 117 7.46 -9.28 -13.20
N LEU A 118 8.24 -9.84 -12.27
CA LEU A 118 9.13 -9.08 -11.40
C LEU A 118 10.21 -8.33 -12.20
N ALA A 119 10.74 -8.93 -13.27
CA ALA A 119 11.69 -8.27 -14.15
C ALA A 119 11.05 -7.16 -15.01
N GLU A 120 9.77 -7.27 -15.34
CA GLU A 120 9.04 -6.30 -16.17
C GLU A 120 8.55 -5.07 -15.36
N ILE A 121 8.25 -5.22 -14.07
CA ILE A 121 7.77 -4.13 -13.20
C ILE A 121 8.66 -2.88 -13.24
N PRO A 122 9.99 -2.95 -13.09
CA PRO A 122 10.86 -1.78 -13.17
C PRO A 122 10.77 -1.05 -14.51
N GLN A 123 10.58 -1.79 -15.63
CA GLN A 123 10.46 -1.22 -16.96
C GLN A 123 9.14 -0.46 -17.11
N VAL A 124 8.03 -1.09 -16.74
CA VAL A 124 6.69 -0.47 -16.76
C VAL A 124 6.63 0.75 -15.85
N ARG A 125 7.26 0.69 -14.68
CA ARG A 125 7.36 1.83 -13.76
C ARG A 125 8.15 2.99 -14.36
N ALA A 126 9.25 2.71 -15.05
CA ALA A 126 10.04 3.72 -15.74
C ALA A 126 9.23 4.37 -16.87
N ASP A 127 8.52 3.55 -17.66
CA ASP A 127 7.67 4.04 -18.74
C ASP A 127 6.53 4.93 -18.23
N ALA A 128 6.00 4.65 -17.04
CA ALA A 128 5.00 5.45 -16.34
C ALA A 128 5.59 6.65 -15.58
N GLY A 129 6.84 7.05 -15.82
CA GLY A 129 7.43 8.26 -15.22
C GLY A 129 7.81 8.08 -13.74
N TYR A 130 8.21 6.88 -13.34
CA TYR A 130 8.68 6.54 -11.99
C TYR A 130 7.68 6.80 -10.86
N VAL A 131 6.39 6.50 -11.09
CA VAL A 131 5.37 6.57 -10.03
C VAL A 131 5.84 5.81 -8.77
N PRO A 132 5.56 6.34 -7.56
CA PRO A 132 5.82 5.61 -6.33
C PRO A 132 5.02 4.30 -6.31
N LEU A 133 5.62 3.19 -5.92
CA LEU A 133 4.93 1.91 -5.80
C LEU A 133 4.23 1.84 -4.44
N VAL A 134 3.08 2.50 -4.35
CA VAL A 134 2.15 2.48 -3.21
C VAL A 134 0.74 2.30 -3.75
N THR A 135 -0.22 1.90 -2.93
CA THR A 135 -1.62 1.78 -3.40
C THR A 135 -2.15 3.18 -3.80
N PRO A 136 -2.77 3.36 -4.98
CA PRO A 136 -3.15 2.32 -5.96
C PRO A 136 -2.12 2.03 -7.06
N THR A 137 -1.10 2.87 -7.24
CA THR A 137 -0.14 2.79 -8.35
C THR A 137 0.69 1.51 -8.36
N SER A 138 0.99 0.91 -7.21
CA SER A 138 1.67 -0.39 -7.15
C SER A 138 0.89 -1.49 -7.85
N GLN A 139 -0.43 -1.59 -7.60
CA GLN A 139 -1.27 -2.58 -8.28
C GLN A 139 -1.38 -2.29 -9.78
N ILE A 140 -1.49 -1.02 -10.18
CA ILE A 140 -1.58 -0.63 -11.59
C ILE A 140 -0.34 -1.08 -12.37
N ILE A 141 0.85 -0.76 -11.86
CA ILE A 141 2.12 -1.15 -12.50
C ILE A 141 2.28 -2.68 -12.50
N GLY A 142 1.93 -3.36 -11.40
CA GLY A 142 2.02 -4.82 -11.30
C GLY A 142 1.11 -5.54 -12.29
N SER A 143 -0.16 -5.14 -12.38
CA SER A 143 -1.12 -5.72 -13.30
C SER A 143 -0.72 -5.46 -14.75
N GLN A 144 -0.24 -4.26 -15.07
CA GLN A 144 0.24 -3.96 -16.43
C GLN A 144 1.49 -4.78 -16.79
N ALA A 145 2.43 -4.96 -15.86
CA ALA A 145 3.59 -5.84 -16.06
C ALA A 145 3.18 -7.30 -16.29
N ALA A 146 2.19 -7.81 -15.55
CA ALA A 146 1.63 -9.14 -15.79
C ALA A 146 1.00 -9.25 -17.19
N PHE A 147 0.23 -8.24 -17.63
CA PHE A 147 -0.34 -8.20 -18.97
C PHE A 147 0.74 -8.19 -20.06
N ASN A 148 1.81 -7.43 -19.86
CA ASN A 148 2.94 -7.39 -20.80
C ASN A 148 3.62 -8.76 -20.96
N VAL A 149 3.82 -9.50 -19.85
CA VAL A 149 4.44 -10.83 -19.90
C VAL A 149 3.52 -11.87 -20.54
N MET A 150 2.22 -11.81 -20.26
CA MET A 150 1.24 -12.77 -20.77
C MET A 150 0.90 -12.56 -22.26
N ASN A 151 0.81 -11.31 -22.69
CA ASN A 151 0.23 -10.97 -24.00
C ASN A 151 1.24 -10.35 -24.96
N GLY A 152 2.44 -10.00 -24.50
CA GLY A 152 3.34 -9.11 -25.23
C GLY A 152 3.28 -7.69 -24.70
N ARG A 153 4.43 -7.00 -24.75
CA ARG A 153 4.63 -5.71 -24.08
C ARG A 153 3.71 -4.64 -24.69
N TYR A 154 2.78 -4.13 -23.88
CA TYR A 154 1.76 -3.13 -24.25
C TYR A 154 0.80 -3.54 -25.37
N GLU A 155 0.64 -4.84 -25.64
CA GLU A 155 -0.42 -5.32 -26.54
C GLU A 155 -1.80 -5.20 -25.91
N LEU A 156 -1.88 -5.42 -24.60
CA LEU A 156 -3.08 -5.20 -23.78
C LEU A 156 -2.79 -4.15 -22.71
N ILE A 157 -3.48 -3.01 -22.80
CA ILE A 157 -3.27 -1.87 -21.91
C ILE A 157 -4.48 -1.71 -20.99
N SER A 158 -4.23 -1.78 -19.68
CA SER A 158 -5.28 -1.62 -18.68
C SER A 158 -5.74 -0.16 -18.56
N GLU A 159 -7.04 0.05 -18.31
CA GLU A 159 -7.58 1.40 -18.13
C GLU A 159 -6.91 2.18 -16.98
N PRO A 160 -6.65 1.59 -15.79
CA PRO A 160 -5.93 2.29 -14.74
C PRO A 160 -4.51 2.72 -15.15
N PHE A 161 -3.85 1.98 -16.05
CA PHE A 161 -2.56 2.37 -16.59
C PHE A 161 -2.71 3.54 -17.58
N LYS A 162 -3.71 3.52 -18.46
CA LYS A 162 -4.05 4.67 -19.35
C LYS A 162 -4.32 5.95 -18.55
N MET A 163 -5.05 5.85 -17.45
CA MET A 163 -5.34 6.98 -16.55
C MET A 163 -4.07 7.68 -16.01
N ILE A 164 -2.97 6.94 -15.80
CA ILE A 164 -1.68 7.55 -15.42
C ILE A 164 -1.17 8.45 -16.55
N PHE A 165 -1.20 7.98 -17.79
CA PHE A 165 -0.74 8.72 -18.97
C PHE A 165 -1.65 9.89 -19.32
N ARG A 166 -2.95 9.79 -19.02
CA ARG A 166 -3.91 10.91 -19.10
C ARG A 166 -3.76 11.91 -17.96
N GLY A 167 -2.93 11.65 -16.95
CA GLY A 167 -2.71 12.55 -15.82
C GLY A 167 -3.86 12.57 -14.79
N GLU A 168 -4.73 11.57 -14.78
CA GLU A 168 -5.89 11.49 -13.88
C GLU A 168 -5.48 11.19 -12.42
N PHE A 169 -4.30 10.59 -12.23
CA PHE A 169 -3.66 10.47 -10.92
C PHE A 169 -2.79 11.68 -10.55
N GLY A 170 -2.74 12.69 -11.41
CA GLY A 170 -1.87 13.85 -11.28
C GLY A 170 -0.53 13.68 -12.01
N ARG A 171 0.41 14.58 -11.70
CA ARG A 171 1.71 14.65 -12.37
C ARG A 171 2.64 13.53 -11.86
N THR A 172 3.24 12.81 -12.80
CA THR A 172 4.28 11.81 -12.52
C THR A 172 5.61 12.46 -12.08
N PRO A 173 6.43 11.81 -11.26
CA PRO A 173 7.73 12.35 -10.82
C PRO A 173 8.69 12.68 -11.97
N ALA A 174 8.71 11.85 -13.01
CA ALA A 174 9.47 12.05 -14.24
C ALA A 174 8.52 12.06 -15.45
N PRO A 175 8.94 12.60 -16.61
CA PRO A 175 8.20 12.44 -17.86
C PRO A 175 7.93 10.97 -18.15
N VAL A 176 6.72 10.66 -18.62
CA VAL A 176 6.39 9.32 -19.13
C VAL A 176 7.17 9.04 -20.41
N ASN A 177 7.38 7.76 -20.73
CA ASN A 177 8.05 7.36 -21.97
C ASN A 177 7.18 7.78 -23.17
N PRO A 178 7.71 8.59 -24.12
CA PRO A 178 6.94 9.11 -25.24
C PRO A 178 6.48 8.02 -26.22
N GLU A 179 7.27 6.97 -26.41
CA GLU A 179 6.90 5.86 -27.31
C GLU A 179 5.73 5.06 -26.71
N VAL A 180 5.79 4.80 -25.40
CA VAL A 180 4.71 4.12 -24.68
C VAL A 180 3.48 5.01 -24.60
N ALA A 181 3.64 6.32 -24.41
CA ALA A 181 2.53 7.26 -24.41
C ALA A 181 1.77 7.24 -25.75
N ALA A 182 2.47 7.09 -26.88
CA ALA A 182 1.86 6.96 -28.20
C ALA A 182 1.09 5.64 -28.40
N LEU A 183 1.42 4.59 -27.65
CA LEU A 183 0.70 3.31 -27.65
C LEU A 183 -0.50 3.33 -26.69
N VAL A 184 -0.34 4.00 -25.54
CA VAL A 184 -1.31 4.03 -24.44
C VAL A 184 -2.46 5.00 -24.72
N LEU A 185 -2.14 6.16 -25.30
CA LEU A 185 -3.11 7.24 -25.53
C LEU A 185 -3.79 7.06 -26.89
N GLU A 186 -5.12 7.08 -26.87
CA GLU A 186 -5.93 6.96 -28.08
C GLU A 186 -6.24 8.34 -28.69
N PRO A 187 -6.54 8.42 -30.01
CA PRO A 187 -7.02 9.65 -30.61
C PRO A 187 -8.28 10.17 -29.90
N GLY A 188 -8.19 11.35 -29.29
CA GLY A 188 -9.28 11.96 -28.53
C GLY A 188 -9.09 11.93 -27.02
N ASP A 189 -8.06 11.27 -26.50
CA ASP A 189 -7.74 11.29 -25.08
C ASP A 189 -7.41 12.71 -24.60
N GLU A 190 -8.13 13.17 -23.58
CA GLU A 190 -7.89 14.46 -22.95
C GLU A 190 -6.85 14.34 -21.82
N ILE A 191 -5.65 14.84 -22.08
CA ILE A 191 -4.58 14.87 -21.07
C ILE A 191 -4.92 15.96 -20.03
N ARG A 192 -4.96 15.55 -18.76
CA ARG A 192 -5.20 16.43 -17.61
C ARG A 192 -3.91 17.18 -17.25
N HIS A 193 -3.92 18.50 -17.40
CA HIS A 193 -2.79 19.38 -17.09
C HIS A 193 -2.85 20.03 -15.70
N TYR A 194 -3.98 19.91 -15.03
CA TYR A 194 -4.24 20.52 -13.72
C TYR A 194 -4.56 19.42 -12.71
N ARG A 195 -4.73 19.78 -11.43
CA ARG A 195 -5.18 18.85 -10.39
C ARG A 195 -6.42 18.10 -10.87
N ALA A 196 -6.39 16.76 -10.86
CA ALA A 196 -7.47 15.93 -11.42
C ALA A 196 -8.87 16.28 -10.87
N ALA A 197 -8.96 16.60 -9.59
CA ALA A 197 -10.22 17.02 -8.96
C ALA A 197 -10.79 18.36 -9.50
N SER A 198 -10.02 19.14 -10.28
CA SER A 198 -10.52 20.34 -10.95
C SER A 198 -11.39 20.03 -12.18
N TYR A 199 -11.39 18.78 -12.65
CA TYR A 199 -12.22 18.32 -13.77
C TYR A 199 -13.52 17.63 -13.31
N LEU A 200 -13.75 17.54 -12.00
CA LEU A 200 -14.92 16.89 -11.42
C LEU A 200 -16.03 17.90 -11.12
N LEU A 201 -17.28 17.49 -11.36
CA LEU A 201 -18.46 18.25 -10.98
C LEU A 201 -18.77 18.05 -9.47
N PRO A 202 -19.45 19.01 -8.82
CA PRO A 202 -19.76 18.93 -7.40
C PRO A 202 -20.88 17.92 -7.12
N VAL A 203 -20.53 16.63 -7.07
CA VAL A 203 -21.50 15.52 -6.92
C VAL A 203 -22.45 15.68 -5.73
N LEU A 204 -22.03 16.35 -4.65
CA LEU A 204 -22.91 16.56 -3.48
C LEU A 204 -24.08 17.52 -3.75
N GLU A 205 -24.04 18.28 -4.85
CA GLU A 205 -25.10 19.20 -5.25
C GLU A 205 -26.19 18.53 -6.11
N ASP A 206 -25.93 17.30 -6.58
CA ASP A 206 -26.91 16.53 -7.36
C ASP A 206 -28.07 16.04 -6.49
N GLN A 207 -29.21 15.78 -7.13
CA GLN A 207 -30.37 15.17 -6.46
C GLN A 207 -30.27 13.64 -6.48
N TYR A 208 -30.28 13.04 -5.29
CA TYR A 208 -30.25 11.60 -5.11
C TYR A 208 -31.58 11.10 -4.52
N ASP A 209 -32.44 10.54 -5.36
CA ASP A 209 -33.67 9.88 -4.93
C ASP A 209 -33.43 8.37 -4.78
N LEU A 210 -32.77 7.99 -3.68
CA LEU A 210 -32.39 6.60 -3.39
C LEU A 210 -33.11 6.10 -2.13
N PRO A 211 -33.92 5.02 -2.22
CA PRO A 211 -34.80 4.61 -1.12
C PRO A 211 -34.04 4.14 0.13
N TYR A 212 -32.78 3.72 -0.03
CA TYR A 212 -31.89 3.24 1.03
C TYR A 212 -30.98 4.33 1.63
N VAL A 213 -30.99 5.55 1.10
CA VAL A 213 -30.26 6.69 1.66
C VAL A 213 -31.19 7.45 2.61
N LYS A 214 -30.95 7.35 3.93
CA LYS A 214 -31.80 8.01 4.95
C LYS A 214 -31.12 9.19 5.63
N THR A 215 -29.78 9.24 5.56
CA THR A 215 -28.96 10.27 6.22
C THR A 215 -27.84 10.73 5.29
N HIS A 216 -27.24 11.88 5.60
CA HIS A 216 -26.06 12.36 4.88
C HIS A 216 -24.89 11.36 4.92
N LYS A 217 -24.74 10.60 6.01
CA LYS A 217 -23.71 9.55 6.10
C LYS A 217 -23.98 8.40 5.13
N ASP A 218 -25.24 8.03 4.90
CA ASP A 218 -25.60 6.99 3.93
C ASP A 218 -25.33 7.49 2.50
N LEU A 219 -25.58 8.78 2.23
CA LEU A 219 -25.24 9.39 0.94
C LEU A 219 -23.73 9.35 0.69
N LEU A 220 -22.91 9.75 1.67
CA LEU A 220 -21.45 9.67 1.55
C LEU A 220 -20.96 8.23 1.36
N LEU A 221 -21.58 7.26 2.06
CA LEU A 221 -21.25 5.85 1.89
C LEU A 221 -21.60 5.36 0.47
N HIS A 222 -22.77 5.75 -0.05
CA HIS A 222 -23.18 5.45 -1.42
C HIS A 222 -22.22 6.05 -2.46
N LEU A 223 -21.83 7.32 -2.31
CA LEU A 223 -20.89 7.98 -3.22
C LEU A 223 -19.48 7.36 -3.19
N LEU A 224 -19.05 6.81 -2.05
CA LEU A 224 -17.74 6.17 -1.93
C LEU A 224 -17.70 4.73 -2.45
N PHE A 225 -18.75 3.94 -2.23
CA PHE A 225 -18.74 2.49 -2.45
C PHE A 225 -19.84 1.94 -3.37
N GLY A 226 -20.72 2.81 -3.89
CA GLY A 226 -21.76 2.47 -4.87
C GLY A 226 -22.62 1.28 -4.45
N GLN A 227 -22.62 0.23 -5.28
CA GLN A 227 -23.44 -0.98 -5.07
C GLN A 227 -23.14 -1.70 -3.74
N SER A 228 -21.89 -1.67 -3.27
CA SER A 228 -21.55 -2.29 -1.98
C SER A 228 -22.20 -1.55 -0.81
N ALA A 229 -22.27 -0.21 -0.89
CA ALA A 229 -23.01 0.59 0.09
C ALA A 229 -24.52 0.35 -0.03
N GLU A 230 -25.06 0.27 -1.23
CA GLU A 230 -26.48 -0.04 -1.46
C GLU A 230 -26.88 -1.35 -0.77
N ALA A 231 -26.18 -2.45 -1.04
CA ALA A 231 -26.48 -3.75 -0.45
C ALA A 231 -26.42 -3.71 1.09
N PHE A 232 -25.42 -3.01 1.64
CA PHE A 232 -25.31 -2.81 3.09
C PHE A 232 -26.46 -1.98 3.67
N LEU A 233 -26.83 -0.88 3.01
CA LEU A 233 -27.86 0.04 3.48
C LEU A 233 -29.26 -0.57 3.35
N GLN A 234 -29.54 -1.31 2.29
CA GLN A 234 -30.79 -2.06 2.13
C GLN A 234 -30.97 -3.05 3.29
N LYS A 235 -29.93 -3.83 3.62
CA LYS A 235 -29.95 -4.74 4.76
C LYS A 235 -30.10 -4.00 6.10
N LYS A 236 -29.38 -2.90 6.29
CA LYS A 236 -29.44 -2.07 7.51
C LYS A 236 -30.85 -1.53 7.77
N TYR A 237 -31.58 -1.16 6.73
CA TYR A 237 -32.92 -0.58 6.82
C TYR A 237 -34.06 -1.58 6.57
N GLY A 238 -33.75 -2.87 6.41
CA GLY A 238 -34.77 -3.90 6.18
C GLY A 238 -35.54 -3.73 4.87
N LEU A 239 -34.85 -3.24 3.82
CA LEU A 239 -35.41 -3.05 2.48
C LEU A 239 -35.20 -4.28 1.57
N SER A 240 -34.42 -5.26 2.04
CA SER A 240 -34.03 -6.51 1.36
C SER A 240 -34.07 -7.68 2.32
#